data_AF-A0A4R0ET19-F1
#
_entry.id   AF-A0A4R0ET19-F1
#
_cell.length_a   1.000
_cell.length_b   1.000
_cell.length_c   1.000
_cell.angle_alpha   90.00
_cell.angle_beta   90.00
_cell.angle_gamma   90.00
#
_symmetry.space_group_name_H-M   'P 1'
#
loop_
_entity.id
_entity.type
_entity.pdbx_description
1 polymer ?
#
loop_
_entity_poly.entity_id
_entity_poly.type
_entity_poly.pdbx_seq_one_letter_code
_entity_poly.pdbx_strand_id
1 'polypeptide(L)'
;MLEYGVIMNWNTLNKCILMLILGCLTHLIWMLWKIFIWLSPSLWSMTNLVLIKQQIILNLVFIAVLSGLIYPCVYWQHKAWVKRFVPYIAVWCFITSLCRDAYLIGTLSPATLSSYVSLLTVGLVLLPRSIVYSALIPSTLYLFVCGYLSLHGILPYAPIFNLPNDAYANSFWVGSMLYFITPVVMICLILFEILLSQWRNREQLIQQLSRIDPLTNTYNRRSLNQYLEHIQRKRNQNYALVLLDLDHFKSINDCHGHHKGDEALILVGQLLKQHLRESDIVGRFGGEEFLLLLYHTTLEQAHHTAERCRAAIEHLELWDDDGSRIALTASFGISTAQFPLTPFQLLTQADKALYSAKASGRNQVHIFQAQTENAVPAN
;
A
#
# COMPACT_ATOMS: atom_id res chain seq x y z
N MET A 1 -0.55 19.00 -1.32
CA MET A 1 0.70 19.17 -0.54
C MET A 1 1.21 17.89 0.13
N LEU A 2 0.35 16.93 0.53
CA LEU A 2 0.77 15.67 1.16
C LEU A 2 1.42 14.63 0.22
N GLU A 3 1.22 14.71 -1.10
CA GLU A 3 1.82 13.76 -2.06
C GLU A 3 3.32 14.00 -2.35
N TYR A 4 3.83 15.22 -2.13
CA TYR A 4 5.22 15.58 -2.42
C TYR A 4 6.22 15.12 -1.34
N GLY A 5 5.75 14.80 -0.13
CA GLY A 5 6.59 14.26 0.96
C GLY A 5 6.82 12.74 0.87
N VAL A 6 6.19 12.06 -0.09
CA VAL A 6 6.26 10.60 -0.20
C VAL A 6 7.49 10.21 -1.01
N ILE A 7 8.54 9.72 -0.33
CA ILE A 7 9.81 9.30 -0.94
C ILE A 7 9.57 8.37 -2.13
N MET A 8 8.59 7.45 -2.06
CA MET A 8 8.23 6.56 -3.16
C MET A 8 7.87 7.30 -4.47
N ASN A 9 7.22 8.46 -4.38
CA ASN A 9 6.80 9.28 -5.53
C ASN A 9 7.89 10.19 -6.08
N TRP A 10 9.03 10.29 -5.40
CA TRP A 10 10.12 11.11 -5.88
C TRP A 10 10.62 10.59 -7.23
N ASN A 11 10.98 11.52 -8.10
CA ASN A 11 11.68 11.15 -9.33
C ASN A 11 13.03 10.47 -8.97
N THR A 12 13.60 9.72 -9.92
CA THR A 12 14.84 8.98 -9.68
C THR A 12 16.00 9.88 -9.25
N LEU A 13 16.07 11.13 -9.73
CA LEU A 13 17.12 12.09 -9.37
C LEU A 13 17.03 12.52 -7.90
N ASN A 14 15.83 12.79 -7.38
CA ASN A 14 15.62 13.14 -5.97
C ASN A 14 15.98 11.97 -5.05
N LYS A 15 15.67 10.73 -5.46
CA LYS A 15 16.11 9.52 -4.75
C LYS A 15 17.63 9.36 -4.80
N CYS A 16 18.27 9.72 -5.91
CA CYS A 16 19.74 9.78 -6.01
C CYS A 16 20.34 10.85 -5.09
N ILE A 17 19.72 12.03 -4.97
CA ILE A 17 20.18 13.08 -4.04
C ILE A 17 20.17 12.56 -2.60
N LEU A 18 19.08 11.90 -2.18
CA LEU A 18 19.02 11.27 -0.86
C LEU A 18 20.16 10.27 -0.64
N MET A 19 20.40 9.38 -1.61
CA MET A 19 21.50 8.42 -1.55
C MET A 19 22.88 9.11 -1.50
N LEU A 20 23.11 10.15 -2.30
CA LEU A 20 24.37 10.90 -2.31
C LEU A 20 24.61 11.61 -0.97
N ILE A 21 23.57 12.20 -0.36
CA ILE A 21 23.66 12.79 0.98
C ILE A 21 24.02 11.72 2.02
N LEU A 22 23.35 10.56 1.98
CA LEU A 22 23.68 9.43 2.85
C LEU A 22 25.12 8.95 2.64
N GLY A 23 25.61 8.90 1.40
CA GLY A 23 26.99 8.55 1.09
C GLY A 23 28.02 9.56 1.61
N CYS A 24 27.74 10.87 1.50
CA CYS A 24 28.56 11.90 2.14
C CYS A 24 28.61 11.72 3.66
N LEU A 25 27.47 11.41 4.29
CA LEU A 25 27.39 11.14 5.72
C LEU A 25 28.20 9.88 6.10
N THR A 26 28.14 8.82 5.31
CA THR A 26 28.97 7.62 5.51
C THR A 26 30.46 7.98 5.50
N HIS A 27 30.94 8.75 4.52
CA HIS A 27 32.35 9.16 4.48
C HIS A 27 32.75 10.09 5.63
N LEU A 28 31.83 10.92 6.13
CA LEU A 28 32.04 11.73 7.32
C LEU A 28 32.24 10.84 8.57
N ILE A 29 31.39 9.83 8.75
CA ILE A 29 31.50 8.83 9.84
C ILE A 29 32.85 8.13 9.78
N TRP A 30 33.28 7.69 8.58
CA TRP A 30 34.61 7.11 8.40
C TRP A 30 35.74 8.06 8.74
N MET A 31 35.60 9.34 8.40
CA MET A 31 36.62 10.35 8.70
C MET A 31 36.72 10.60 10.21
N LEU A 32 35.59 10.65 10.93
CA LEU A 32 35.56 10.79 12.39
C LEU A 32 36.28 9.61 13.07
N TRP A 33 36.03 8.38 12.62
CA TRP A 33 36.73 7.20 13.14
C TRP A 33 38.25 7.25 12.88
N LYS A 34 38.68 7.67 11.69
CA LYS A 34 40.11 7.84 11.35
C LYS A 34 40.78 8.93 12.19
N ILE A 35 40.10 10.06 12.40
CA ILE A 35 40.59 11.16 13.24
C ILE A 35 40.72 10.70 14.70
N PHE A 36 39.74 9.93 15.21
CA PHE A 36 39.79 9.37 16.56
C PHE A 36 41.04 8.49 16.78
N ILE A 37 41.38 7.62 15.82
CA ILE A 37 42.59 6.80 15.87
C ILE A 37 43.85 7.67 15.83
N TRP A 38 43.86 8.68 14.95
CA TRP A 38 45.00 9.58 14.85
C TRP A 38 45.28 10.33 16.16
N LEU A 39 44.22 10.72 16.88
CA LEU A 39 44.31 11.39 18.19
C LEU A 39 44.59 10.45 19.36
N SER A 40 44.57 9.12 19.14
CA SER A 40 44.70 8.11 20.19
C SER A 40 45.97 7.25 19.99
N PRO A 41 47.14 7.67 20.51
CA PRO A 41 48.42 6.98 20.32
C PRO A 41 48.43 5.50 20.74
N SER A 42 47.61 5.12 21.71
CA SER A 42 47.47 3.72 22.15
C SER A 42 46.99 2.77 21.06
N LEU A 43 46.32 3.27 20.02
CA LEU A 43 45.75 2.48 18.92
C LEU A 43 46.68 2.36 17.71
N TRP A 44 47.82 3.06 17.73
CA TRP A 44 48.73 3.14 16.59
C TRP A 44 49.42 1.81 16.28
N SER A 45 49.67 0.96 17.28
CA SER A 45 50.23 -0.38 17.08
C SER A 45 49.24 -1.33 16.39
N MET A 46 47.95 -1.13 16.62
CA MET A 46 46.87 -1.99 16.10
C MET A 46 46.39 -1.58 14.71
N THR A 47 46.93 -0.50 14.15
CA THR A 47 46.46 0.07 12.88
C THR A 47 47.59 0.48 11.94
N ASN A 48 47.32 0.46 10.64
CA ASN A 48 48.24 0.98 9.65
C ASN A 48 48.07 2.50 9.51
N LEU A 49 48.84 3.25 10.30
CA LEU A 49 48.80 4.72 10.37
C LEU A 49 49.07 5.41 9.03
N VAL A 50 49.97 4.86 8.22
CA VAL A 50 50.29 5.41 6.89
C VAL A 50 49.07 5.31 5.98
N LEU A 51 48.42 4.14 5.98
CA LEU A 51 47.21 3.91 5.22
C LEU A 51 46.07 4.81 5.73
N ILE A 52 45.87 4.93 7.04
CA ILE A 52 44.83 5.80 7.62
C ILE A 52 44.96 7.24 7.11
N LYS A 53 46.17 7.82 7.16
CA LYS A 53 46.43 9.20 6.69
C LYS A 53 46.09 9.38 5.21
N GLN A 54 46.52 8.44 4.36
CA GLN A 54 46.19 8.47 2.93
C GLN A 54 44.68 8.36 2.69
N GLN A 55 43.99 7.54 3.49
CA GLN A 55 42.55 7.32 3.38
C GLN A 55 41.68 8.48 3.88
N ILE A 56 42.23 9.43 4.66
CA ILE A 56 41.50 10.67 5.02
C ILE A 56 41.36 11.57 3.79
N ILE A 57 42.44 11.76 3.03
CA ILE A 57 42.43 12.54 1.78
C ILE A 57 41.44 11.93 0.80
N LEU A 58 41.45 10.61 0.65
CA LEU A 58 40.53 9.92 -0.25
C LEU A 58 39.07 10.09 0.18
N ASN A 59 38.75 10.07 1.48
CA ASN A 59 37.40 10.37 1.95
C ASN A 59 36.94 11.78 1.57
N LEU A 60 37.81 12.79 1.67
CA LEU A 60 37.49 14.16 1.25
C LEU A 60 37.21 14.23 -0.26
N VAL A 61 37.98 13.49 -1.07
CA VAL A 61 37.74 13.39 -2.52
C VAL A 61 36.36 12.77 -2.78
N PHE A 62 36.00 11.67 -2.12
CA PHE A 62 34.68 11.07 -2.29
C PHE A 62 33.55 12.00 -1.86
N ILE A 63 33.68 12.71 -0.74
CA ILE A 63 32.68 13.71 -0.30
C ILE A 63 32.53 14.80 -1.36
N ALA A 64 33.63 15.30 -1.93
CA ALA A 64 33.60 16.32 -2.97
C ALA A 64 32.93 15.79 -4.26
N VAL A 65 33.25 14.55 -4.68
CA VAL A 65 32.65 13.90 -5.85
C VAL A 65 31.15 13.68 -5.65
N LEU A 66 30.75 13.07 -4.54
CA LEU A 66 29.34 12.79 -4.25
C LEU A 66 28.52 14.08 -4.11
N SER A 67 29.07 15.11 -3.45
CA SER A 67 28.43 16.43 -3.35
C SER A 67 28.34 17.12 -4.71
N GLY A 68 29.38 17.01 -5.54
CA GLY A 68 29.39 17.53 -6.91
C GLY A 68 28.32 16.89 -7.78
N LEU A 69 28.01 15.61 -7.58
CA LEU A 69 26.94 14.89 -8.30
C LEU A 69 25.53 15.35 -7.88
N ILE A 70 25.36 16.03 -6.74
CA ILE A 70 24.06 16.62 -6.35
C ILE A 70 23.69 17.78 -7.27
N TYR A 71 24.67 18.59 -7.71
CA TYR A 71 24.44 19.75 -8.58
C TYR A 71 23.67 19.41 -9.87
N PRO A 72 24.11 18.45 -10.72
CA PRO A 72 23.37 18.10 -11.94
C PRO A 72 22.00 17.50 -11.62
N CYS A 73 21.84 16.81 -10.48
CA CYS A 73 20.54 16.27 -10.06
C CYS A 73 19.50 17.37 -9.76
N VAL A 74 19.94 18.53 -9.26
CA VAL A 74 19.05 19.66 -8.92
C VAL A 74 18.87 20.61 -10.09
N TYR A 75 19.97 21.12 -10.64
CA TYR A 75 19.94 22.22 -11.62
C TYR A 75 19.64 21.77 -13.04
N TRP A 76 20.05 20.55 -13.40
CA TRP A 76 19.87 20.03 -14.76
C TRP A 76 18.85 18.90 -14.83
N GLN A 77 17.95 18.82 -13.84
CA GLN A 77 16.92 17.79 -13.76
C GLN A 77 16.00 17.70 -14.99
N HIS A 78 15.90 18.78 -15.78
CA HIS A 78 15.09 18.80 -17.02
C HIS A 78 15.78 18.14 -18.21
N LYS A 79 17.11 18.01 -18.21
CA LYS A 79 17.87 17.46 -19.34
C LYS A 79 17.74 15.93 -19.40
N ALA A 80 17.40 15.39 -20.56
CA ALA A 80 17.17 13.94 -20.75
C ALA A 80 18.41 13.09 -20.42
N TRP A 81 19.60 13.56 -20.80
CA TRP A 81 20.86 12.85 -20.50
C TRP A 81 21.13 12.76 -19.00
N VAL A 82 20.75 13.78 -18.22
CA VAL A 82 20.92 13.79 -16.75
C VAL A 82 20.04 12.72 -16.13
N LYS A 83 18.75 12.69 -16.50
CA LYS A 83 17.82 11.66 -16.02
C LYS A 83 18.28 10.24 -16.37
N ARG A 84 18.97 10.07 -17.51
CA ARG A 84 19.40 8.75 -18.00
C ARG A 84 20.72 8.27 -17.39
N PHE A 85 21.74 9.13 -17.29
CA PHE A 85 23.10 8.70 -16.97
C PHE A 85 23.53 9.04 -15.54
N VAL A 86 23.12 10.19 -15.00
CA VAL A 86 23.57 10.63 -13.66
C VAL A 86 23.19 9.64 -12.55
N PRO A 87 22.00 9.01 -12.54
CA PRO A 87 21.69 7.96 -11.57
C PRO A 87 22.67 6.79 -11.57
N TYR A 88 23.10 6.33 -12.75
CA TYR A 88 24.10 5.26 -12.86
C TYR A 88 25.44 5.71 -12.29
N ILE A 89 25.90 6.91 -12.68
CA ILE A 89 27.17 7.46 -12.19
C ILE A 89 27.14 7.61 -10.65
N ALA A 90 26.06 8.16 -10.10
CA ALA A 90 25.89 8.32 -8.66
C ALA A 90 25.95 6.99 -7.89
N VAL A 91 25.22 5.99 -8.37
CA VAL A 91 25.17 4.66 -7.75
C VAL A 91 26.51 3.94 -7.85
N TRP A 92 27.17 4.02 -9.00
CA TRP A 92 28.51 3.45 -9.18
C TRP A 92 29.55 4.14 -8.30
N CYS A 93 29.57 5.47 -8.23
CA CYS A 93 30.48 6.22 -7.36
C CYS A 93 30.26 5.86 -5.87
N PHE A 94 29.01 5.68 -5.46
CA PHE A 94 28.70 5.28 -4.09
C PHE A 94 29.09 3.83 -3.80
N ILE A 95 28.73 2.88 -4.66
CA ILE A 95 29.04 1.45 -4.43
C ILE A 95 30.54 1.19 -4.51
N THR A 96 31.26 1.84 -5.43
CA THR A 96 32.72 1.72 -5.50
C THR A 96 33.41 2.23 -4.23
N SER A 97 32.89 3.30 -3.62
CA SER A 97 33.40 3.79 -2.34
C SER A 97 33.16 2.79 -1.21
N LEU A 98 31.98 2.16 -1.18
CA LEU A 98 31.66 1.08 -0.23
C LEU A 98 32.50 -0.17 -0.45
N CYS A 99 32.79 -0.57 -1.69
CA CYS A 99 33.67 -1.71 -1.99
C CYS A 99 35.08 -1.51 -1.46
N ARG A 100 35.63 -0.30 -1.65
CA ARG A 100 36.92 0.08 -1.08
C ARG A 100 36.87 -0.02 0.44
N ASP A 101 35.87 0.59 1.06
CA ASP A 101 35.71 0.57 2.51
C ASP A 101 35.59 -0.84 3.06
N ALA A 102 34.80 -1.68 2.41
CA ALA A 102 34.66 -3.11 2.71
C ALA A 102 36.00 -3.84 2.64
N TYR A 103 36.82 -3.60 1.62
CA TYR A 103 38.15 -4.20 1.55
C TYR A 103 39.05 -3.75 2.71
N LEU A 104 39.05 -2.45 3.06
CA LEU A 104 39.90 -1.89 4.12
C LEU A 104 39.66 -2.53 5.50
N ILE A 105 38.41 -2.83 5.84
CA ILE A 105 38.04 -3.43 7.14
C ILE A 105 37.81 -4.94 7.10
N GLY A 106 37.88 -5.54 5.90
CA GLY A 106 37.67 -6.96 5.67
C GLY A 106 36.40 -7.23 4.87
N THR A 107 36.55 -7.92 3.74
CA THR A 107 35.46 -8.20 2.79
C THR A 107 34.36 -9.08 3.37
N LEU A 108 34.69 -9.88 4.40
CA LEU A 108 33.75 -10.73 5.14
C LEU A 108 33.45 -10.20 6.55
N SER A 109 33.84 -8.95 6.85
CA SER A 109 33.57 -8.36 8.16
C SER A 109 32.07 -8.14 8.38
N PRO A 110 31.60 -8.16 9.65
CA PRO A 110 30.20 -7.88 9.98
C PRO A 110 29.70 -6.56 9.38
N ALA A 111 30.52 -5.50 9.40
CA ALA A 111 30.16 -4.19 8.84
C ALA A 111 29.98 -4.21 7.31
N THR A 112 30.85 -4.94 6.60
CA THR A 112 30.71 -5.15 5.15
C THR A 112 29.43 -5.89 4.80
N LEU A 113 29.13 -6.98 5.52
CA LEU A 113 27.94 -7.79 5.28
C LEU A 113 26.65 -7.01 5.57
N SER A 114 26.59 -6.28 6.70
CA SER A 114 25.45 -5.42 7.01
C SER A 114 25.24 -4.35 5.93
N SER A 115 26.31 -3.68 5.49
CA SER A 115 26.23 -2.67 4.42
C SER A 115 25.76 -3.25 3.09
N TYR A 116 26.19 -4.47 2.75
CA TYR A 116 25.79 -5.16 1.54
C TYR A 116 24.29 -5.55 1.56
N VAL A 117 23.81 -6.11 2.68
CA VAL A 117 22.38 -6.43 2.86
C VAL A 117 21.53 -5.16 2.78
N SER A 118 21.97 -4.08 3.42
CA SER A 118 21.33 -2.77 3.36
C SER A 118 21.23 -2.20 1.94
N LEU A 119 22.27 -2.38 1.12
CA LEU A 119 22.26 -1.97 -0.28
C LEU A 119 21.21 -2.75 -1.08
N LEU A 120 21.06 -4.04 -0.82
CA LEU A 120 20.06 -4.88 -1.49
C LEU A 120 18.64 -4.50 -1.07
N THR A 121 18.39 -4.31 0.22
CA THR A 121 17.04 -4.01 0.73
C THR A 121 16.62 -2.58 0.43
N VAL A 122 17.38 -1.59 0.85
CA VAL A 122 17.02 -0.17 0.68
C VAL A 122 17.28 0.29 -0.75
N GLY A 123 18.37 -0.17 -1.38
CA GLY A 123 18.72 0.24 -2.74
C GLY A 123 17.68 -0.18 -3.78
N LEU A 124 17.18 -1.43 -3.73
CA LEU A 124 16.14 -1.92 -4.66
C LEU A 124 14.77 -1.29 -4.44
N VAL A 125 14.48 -0.84 -3.21
CA VAL A 125 13.22 -0.13 -2.94
C VAL A 125 13.28 1.32 -3.40
N LEU A 126 14.43 1.99 -3.21
CA LEU A 126 14.60 3.38 -3.62
C LEU A 126 14.79 3.53 -5.13
N LEU A 127 15.68 2.74 -5.74
CA LEU A 127 16.12 2.96 -7.12
C LEU A 127 15.69 1.85 -8.08
N PRO A 128 15.52 2.15 -9.38
CA PRO A 128 15.20 1.15 -10.38
C PRO A 128 16.21 -0.01 -10.39
N ARG A 129 15.69 -1.24 -10.47
CA ARG A 129 16.50 -2.48 -10.49
C ARG A 129 17.64 -2.48 -11.51
N SER A 130 17.44 -1.85 -12.67
CA SER A 130 18.46 -1.75 -13.72
C SER A 130 19.70 -0.95 -13.27
N ILE A 131 19.49 0.09 -12.47
CA ILE A 131 20.59 0.91 -11.95
C ILE A 131 21.31 0.15 -10.84
N VAL A 132 20.55 -0.38 -9.87
CA VAL A 132 21.11 -1.08 -8.71
C VAL A 132 21.90 -2.32 -9.15
N TYR A 133 21.34 -3.18 -10.00
CA TYR A 133 22.04 -4.39 -10.45
C TYR A 133 23.26 -4.10 -11.32
N SER A 134 23.28 -2.98 -12.05
CA SER A 134 24.43 -2.61 -12.86
C SER A 134 25.71 -2.48 -12.02
N ALA A 135 25.59 -1.97 -10.79
CA ALA A 135 26.71 -1.78 -9.88
C ALA A 135 26.83 -2.90 -8.83
N LEU A 136 25.71 -3.49 -8.41
CA LEU A 136 25.69 -4.57 -7.42
C LEU A 136 26.42 -5.81 -7.95
N ILE A 137 26.13 -6.28 -9.17
CA ILE A 137 26.74 -7.51 -9.70
C ILE A 137 28.28 -7.41 -9.77
N PRO A 138 28.88 -6.34 -10.34
CA PRO A 138 30.33 -6.14 -10.30
C PRO A 138 30.88 -6.02 -8.88
N SER A 139 30.16 -5.36 -7.96
CA SER A 139 30.60 -5.24 -6.56
C SER A 139 30.64 -6.58 -5.84
N THR A 140 29.67 -7.47 -6.10
CA THR A 140 29.64 -8.83 -5.55
C THR A 140 30.84 -9.63 -6.05
N LEU A 141 31.13 -9.55 -7.35
CA LEU A 141 32.29 -10.22 -7.94
C LEU A 141 33.59 -9.68 -7.33
N TYR A 142 33.72 -8.36 -7.17
CA TYR A 142 34.87 -7.74 -6.53
C TYR A 142 35.07 -8.24 -5.09
N LEU A 143 34.02 -8.23 -4.26
CA LEU A 143 34.12 -8.69 -2.88
C LEU A 143 34.49 -10.18 -2.80
N PHE A 144 33.93 -11.00 -3.68
CA PHE A 144 34.25 -12.43 -3.78
C PHE A 144 35.71 -12.64 -4.15
N VAL A 145 36.20 -11.98 -5.21
CA VAL A 145 37.59 -12.09 -5.67
C VAL A 145 38.56 -11.60 -4.59
N CYS A 146 38.30 -10.45 -3.97
CA CYS A 146 39.15 -9.95 -2.88
C CYS A 146 39.15 -10.88 -1.67
N GLY A 147 37.99 -11.45 -1.30
CA GLY A 147 37.90 -12.46 -0.24
C GLY A 147 38.71 -13.71 -0.56
N TYR A 148 38.56 -14.25 -1.78
CA TYR A 148 39.30 -15.42 -2.25
C TYR A 148 40.81 -15.19 -2.26
N LEU A 149 41.27 -14.08 -2.82
CA LEU A 149 42.70 -13.72 -2.84
C LEU A 149 43.26 -13.49 -1.43
N SER A 150 42.43 -12.98 -0.51
CA SER A 150 42.83 -12.81 0.90
C SER A 150 42.99 -14.15 1.62
N LEU A 151 42.11 -15.12 1.35
CA LEU A 151 42.21 -16.48 1.89
C LEU A 151 43.48 -17.20 1.45
N HIS A 152 43.93 -16.96 0.21
CA HIS A 152 45.16 -17.52 -0.33
C HIS A 152 46.42 -16.71 0.02
N GLY A 153 46.30 -15.66 0.83
CA GLY A 153 47.44 -14.83 1.26
C GLY A 153 48.04 -13.96 0.15
N ILE A 154 47.37 -13.82 -0.99
CA ILE A 154 47.81 -12.98 -2.11
C ILE A 154 47.52 -11.50 -1.81
N LEU A 155 46.39 -11.22 -1.15
CA LEU A 155 46.01 -9.89 -0.68
C LEU A 155 45.91 -9.87 0.86
N PRO A 156 46.24 -8.75 1.51
CA PRO A 156 46.02 -8.60 2.95
C PRO A 156 44.52 -8.51 3.27
N TYR A 157 44.06 -9.32 4.22
CA TYR A 157 42.72 -9.17 4.79
C TYR A 157 42.68 -7.98 5.75
N ALA A 158 41.75 -7.05 5.53
CA ALA A 158 41.53 -5.88 6.39
C ALA A 158 42.80 -5.03 6.63
N PRO A 159 43.46 -4.49 5.58
CA PRO A 159 44.79 -3.89 5.64
C PRO A 159 44.93 -2.66 6.54
N ILE A 160 43.82 -2.09 7.01
CA ILE A 160 43.85 -0.96 7.96
C ILE A 160 44.20 -1.39 9.39
N PHE A 161 44.02 -2.67 9.71
CA PHE A 161 44.27 -3.24 11.02
C PHE A 161 45.51 -4.13 11.01
N ASN A 162 46.30 -4.07 12.08
CA ASN A 162 47.34 -5.05 12.37
C ASN A 162 46.73 -6.10 13.31
N LEU A 163 45.97 -7.05 12.75
CA LEU A 163 45.19 -8.00 13.54
C LEU A 163 46.06 -9.15 14.08
N PRO A 164 45.82 -9.60 15.33
CA PRO A 164 46.29 -10.91 15.79
C PRO A 164 45.53 -12.03 15.05
N ASN A 165 45.98 -13.29 15.17
CA ASN A 165 45.40 -14.44 14.48
C ASN A 165 43.87 -14.60 14.68
N ASP A 166 43.32 -14.11 15.80
CA ASP A 166 41.87 -14.04 16.04
C ASP A 166 41.41 -12.58 16.17
N ALA A 167 40.69 -12.11 15.14
CA ALA A 167 40.16 -10.75 15.09
C ALA A 167 39.06 -10.49 16.15
N TYR A 168 38.28 -11.51 16.52
CA TYR A 168 37.17 -11.37 17.47
C TYR A 168 37.65 -11.24 18.92
N ALA A 169 38.86 -11.71 19.22
CA ALA A 169 39.51 -11.48 20.50
C ALA A 169 39.97 -10.01 20.67
N ASN A 170 40.05 -9.22 19.58
CA ASN A 170 40.49 -7.84 19.63
C ASN A 170 39.32 -6.88 19.87
N SER A 171 39.26 -6.30 21.07
CA SER A 171 38.18 -5.37 21.47
C SER A 171 38.11 -4.11 20.60
N PHE A 172 39.23 -3.61 20.10
CA PHE A 172 39.26 -2.43 19.22
C PHE A 172 38.66 -2.73 17.85
N TRP A 173 38.96 -3.90 17.26
CA TRP A 173 38.37 -4.32 16.00
C TRP A 173 36.85 -4.52 16.13
N VAL A 174 36.40 -5.22 17.18
CA VAL A 174 34.96 -5.41 17.46
C VAL A 174 34.25 -4.08 17.66
N GLY A 175 34.83 -3.17 18.46
CA GLY A 175 34.29 -1.82 18.66
C GLY A 175 34.19 -1.01 17.36
N SER A 176 35.17 -1.18 16.46
CA SER A 176 35.15 -0.54 15.14
C SER A 176 34.06 -1.10 14.24
N MET A 177 33.82 -2.42 14.25
CA MET A 177 32.71 -3.03 13.52
C MET A 177 31.35 -2.50 14.02
N LEU A 178 31.17 -2.42 15.34
CA LEU A 178 29.94 -1.88 15.93
C LEU A 178 29.74 -0.40 15.54
N TYR A 179 30.81 0.40 15.55
CA TYR A 179 30.76 1.80 15.12
C TYR A 179 30.27 1.96 13.68
N PHE A 180 30.72 1.11 12.75
CA PHE A 180 30.30 1.18 11.34
C PHE A 180 28.90 0.60 11.10
N ILE A 181 28.51 -0.46 11.79
CA ILE A 181 27.21 -1.12 11.62
C ILE A 181 26.07 -0.23 12.13
N THR A 182 26.25 0.38 13.29
CA THR A 182 25.19 1.14 13.98
C THR A 182 24.49 2.17 13.09
N PRO A 183 25.19 3.12 12.44
CA PRO A 183 24.53 4.11 11.59
C PRO A 183 23.86 3.49 10.37
N VAL A 184 24.47 2.47 9.76
CA VAL A 184 23.91 1.78 8.59
C VAL A 184 22.58 1.12 8.94
N VAL A 185 22.55 0.35 10.04
CA VAL A 185 21.33 -0.32 10.51
C VAL A 185 20.26 0.70 10.92
N MET A 186 20.63 1.74 11.67
CA MET A 186 19.69 2.78 12.09
C MET A 186 19.04 3.50 10.90
N ILE A 187 19.84 3.91 9.91
CA ILE A 187 19.32 4.55 8.69
C ILE A 187 18.42 3.58 7.91
N CYS A 188 18.80 2.31 7.81
CA CYS A 188 17.99 1.31 7.12
C CYS A 188 16.65 1.07 7.81
N LEU A 189 16.63 0.96 9.14
CA LEU A 189 15.38 0.80 9.91
C LEU A 189 14.48 2.03 9.76
N ILE A 190 15.03 3.24 9.86
CA ILE A 190 14.26 4.49 9.68
C ILE A 190 13.66 4.55 8.27
N LEU A 191 14.46 4.30 7.23
CA LEU A 191 13.97 4.32 5.85
C LEU A 191 12.92 3.23 5.61
N PHE A 192 13.14 2.03 6.14
CA PHE A 192 12.21 0.91 6.02
C PHE A 192 10.86 1.23 6.67
N GLU A 193 10.85 1.77 7.89
CA GLU A 193 9.62 2.19 8.56
C GLU A 193 8.87 3.29 7.79
N ILE A 194 9.59 4.29 7.26
CA ILE A 194 8.98 5.34 6.43
C ILE A 194 8.33 4.72 5.18
N LEU A 195 9.01 3.80 4.51
CA LEU A 195 8.53 3.15 3.28
C LEU A 195 7.33 2.24 3.56
N LEU A 196 7.37 1.46 4.64
CA LEU A 196 6.25 0.60 5.07
C LEU A 196 5.02 1.42 5.45
N SER A 197 5.20 2.51 6.20
CA SER A 197 4.11 3.41 6.56
C SER A 197 3.45 4.02 5.33
N GLN A 198 4.25 4.48 4.36
CA GLN A 198 3.74 5.01 3.09
C GLN A 198 2.96 3.96 2.28
N TRP A 199 3.45 2.71 2.28
CA TRP A 199 2.76 1.61 1.60
C TRP A 199 1.40 1.29 2.26
N ARG A 200 1.36 1.16 3.59
CA ARG A 200 0.11 0.90 4.33
C ARG A 200 -0.94 2.00 4.13
N ASN A 201 -0.52 3.27 4.18
CA ASN A 201 -1.43 4.39 3.98
C ASN A 201 -2.02 4.42 2.57
N ARG A 202 -1.23 4.05 1.54
CA ARG A 202 -1.73 3.94 0.16
C ARG A 202 -2.73 2.81 0.02
N GLU A 203 -2.44 1.67 0.61
CA GLU A 203 -3.33 0.52 0.58
C GLU A 203 -4.68 0.86 1.22
N GLN A 204 -4.66 1.49 2.40
CA GLN A 204 -5.87 1.98 3.04
C GLN A 204 -6.61 3.01 2.20
N LEU A 205 -5.91 3.94 1.55
CA LEU A 205 -6.53 4.94 0.68
C LEU A 205 -7.19 4.26 -0.54
N ILE A 206 -6.54 3.28 -1.16
CA ILE A 206 -7.10 2.53 -2.29
C ILE A 206 -8.36 1.79 -1.84
N GLN A 207 -8.32 1.12 -0.69
CA GLN A 207 -9.48 0.44 -0.12
C GLN A 207 -10.62 1.43 0.18
N GLN A 208 -10.29 2.60 0.73
CA GLN A 208 -11.25 3.68 0.97
C GLN A 208 -11.86 4.22 -0.34
N LEU A 209 -11.06 4.35 -1.39
CA LEU A 209 -11.50 4.87 -2.69
C LEU A 209 -12.19 3.82 -3.57
N SER A 210 -12.14 2.54 -3.19
CA SER A 210 -12.88 1.50 -3.90
C SER A 210 -14.38 1.84 -3.89
N ARG A 211 -14.98 1.91 -5.08
CA ARG A 211 -16.41 2.17 -5.26
C ARG A 211 -17.26 0.91 -5.23
N ILE A 212 -16.62 -0.23 -5.44
CA ILE A 212 -17.26 -1.50 -5.72
C ILE A 212 -17.11 -2.42 -4.51
N ASP A 213 -18.18 -3.14 -4.18
CA ASP A 213 -18.17 -4.26 -3.26
C ASP A 213 -17.44 -5.44 -3.93
N PRO A 214 -16.34 -5.94 -3.36
CA PRO A 214 -15.49 -6.92 -4.02
C PRO A 214 -16.17 -8.29 -4.22
N LEU A 215 -17.16 -8.63 -3.39
CA LEU A 215 -17.88 -9.89 -3.51
C LEU A 215 -18.89 -9.85 -4.65
N THR A 216 -19.81 -8.89 -4.61
CA THR A 216 -20.97 -8.85 -5.52
C THR A 216 -20.69 -8.07 -6.80
N ASN A 217 -19.55 -7.37 -6.87
CA ASN A 217 -19.19 -6.42 -7.92
C ASN A 217 -20.21 -5.27 -8.08
N THR A 218 -21.13 -5.06 -7.12
CA THR A 218 -22.08 -3.93 -7.11
C THR A 218 -21.46 -2.71 -6.42
N TYR A 219 -22.13 -1.56 -6.39
CA TYR A 219 -21.61 -0.45 -5.60
C TYR A 219 -21.58 -0.80 -4.11
N ASN A 220 -20.57 -0.35 -3.38
CA ASN A 220 -20.58 -0.51 -1.93
C ASN A 220 -21.46 0.56 -1.24
N ARG A 221 -21.79 0.32 0.02
CA ARG A 221 -22.55 1.26 0.87
C ARG A 221 -22.01 2.69 0.82
N ARG A 222 -20.68 2.86 0.80
CA ARG A 222 -20.04 4.19 0.71
C ARG A 222 -20.41 4.91 -0.59
N SER A 223 -20.34 4.21 -1.72
CA SER A 223 -20.69 4.78 -3.02
C SER A 223 -22.17 5.11 -3.10
N LEU A 224 -23.04 4.24 -2.58
CA LEU A 224 -24.47 4.51 -2.48
C LEU A 224 -24.75 5.81 -1.72
N ASN A 225 -24.14 6.01 -0.54
CA ASN A 225 -24.29 7.25 0.22
C ASN A 225 -23.82 8.48 -0.57
N GLN A 226 -22.71 8.39 -1.31
CA GLN A 226 -22.23 9.48 -2.17
C GLN A 226 -23.23 9.84 -3.28
N TYR A 227 -23.87 8.84 -3.90
CA TYR A 227 -24.92 9.07 -4.89
C TYR A 227 -26.16 9.75 -4.26
N LEU A 228 -26.57 9.31 -3.08
CA LEU A 228 -27.68 9.92 -2.35
C LEU A 228 -27.40 11.38 -2.00
N GLU A 229 -26.20 11.70 -1.50
CA GLU A 229 -25.77 13.08 -1.23
C GLU A 229 -25.78 13.95 -2.49
N HIS A 230 -25.31 13.40 -3.62
CA HIS A 230 -25.29 14.13 -4.88
C HIS A 230 -26.69 14.46 -5.38
N ILE A 231 -27.63 13.53 -5.26
CA ILE A 231 -29.04 13.76 -5.62
C ILE A 231 -29.66 14.81 -4.71
N GLN A 232 -29.39 14.77 -3.40
CA GLN A 232 -29.91 15.75 -2.45
C GLN A 232 -29.53 17.19 -2.82
N ARG A 233 -28.32 17.40 -3.37
CA ARG A 233 -27.87 18.72 -3.83
C ARG A 233 -28.64 19.21 -5.07
N LYS A 234 -29.10 18.30 -5.93
CA LYS A 234 -29.82 18.58 -7.18
C LYS A 234 -31.33 18.72 -7.01
N ARG A 235 -31.81 19.32 -5.90
CA ARG A 235 -33.22 19.56 -5.49
C ARG A 235 -34.28 19.30 -6.60
N ASN A 236 -35.36 18.59 -6.25
CA ASN A 236 -36.47 18.21 -7.15
C ASN A 236 -36.14 17.12 -8.20
N GLN A 237 -35.19 16.24 -7.92
CA GLN A 237 -35.05 15.02 -8.72
C GLN A 237 -36.15 14.02 -8.35
N ASN A 238 -36.81 13.47 -9.36
CA ASN A 238 -37.70 12.32 -9.19
C ASN A 238 -36.84 11.04 -9.13
N TYR A 239 -36.87 10.34 -8.00
CA TYR A 239 -36.18 9.05 -7.82
C TYR A 239 -36.92 8.19 -6.79
N ALA A 240 -36.71 6.88 -6.87
CA ALA A 240 -37.19 5.92 -5.88
C ALA A 240 -36.01 5.19 -5.24
N LEU A 241 -36.15 4.88 -3.95
CA LEU A 241 -35.27 3.97 -3.22
C LEU A 241 -36.01 2.66 -3.01
N VAL A 242 -35.33 1.56 -3.31
CA VAL A 242 -35.79 0.21 -3.01
C VAL A 242 -34.75 -0.45 -2.15
N LEU A 243 -35.07 -0.67 -0.88
CA LEU A 243 -34.24 -1.46 0.02
C LEU A 243 -34.74 -2.90 -0.01
N LEU A 244 -33.84 -3.85 -0.24
CA LEU A 244 -34.16 -5.26 -0.23
C LEU A 244 -33.23 -6.00 0.71
N ASP A 245 -33.74 -7.12 1.24
CA ASP A 245 -33.03 -8.00 2.14
C ASP A 245 -33.39 -9.46 1.83
N LEU A 246 -32.36 -10.31 1.80
CA LEU A 246 -32.51 -11.73 1.48
C LEU A 246 -33.15 -12.49 2.65
N ASP A 247 -34.30 -13.10 2.37
CA ASP A 247 -35.08 -13.80 3.38
C ASP A 247 -34.34 -15.05 3.85
N HIS A 248 -34.26 -15.21 5.19
CA HIS A 248 -33.65 -16.37 5.82
C HIS A 248 -32.20 -16.64 5.39
N PHE A 249 -31.45 -15.63 4.94
CA PHE A 249 -30.06 -15.79 4.46
C PHE A 249 -29.12 -16.41 5.50
N LYS A 250 -29.31 -16.10 6.78
CA LYS A 250 -28.60 -16.77 7.88
C LYS A 250 -28.78 -18.29 7.85
N SER A 251 -29.98 -18.79 7.53
CA SER A 251 -30.24 -20.23 7.41
C SER A 251 -29.43 -20.87 6.28
N ILE A 252 -29.20 -20.15 5.18
CA ILE A 252 -28.35 -20.64 4.08
C ILE A 252 -26.91 -20.80 4.56
N ASN A 253 -26.38 -19.81 5.29
CA ASN A 253 -25.04 -19.90 5.89
C ASN A 253 -24.94 -21.03 6.91
N ASP A 254 -25.95 -21.18 7.78
CA ASP A 254 -25.95 -22.17 8.86
C ASP A 254 -26.09 -23.61 8.30
N CYS A 255 -26.84 -23.82 7.21
CA CYS A 255 -27.08 -25.13 6.61
C CYS A 255 -26.04 -25.54 5.55
N HIS A 256 -25.57 -24.60 4.73
CA HIS A 256 -24.70 -24.88 3.56
C HIS A 256 -23.32 -24.21 3.64
N GLY A 257 -23.04 -23.51 4.74
CA GLY A 257 -21.77 -22.82 4.97
C GLY A 257 -21.67 -21.45 4.28
N HIS A 258 -20.72 -20.64 4.77
CA HIS A 258 -20.52 -19.27 4.30
C HIS A 258 -20.19 -19.16 2.81
N HIS A 259 -19.50 -20.15 2.23
CA HIS A 259 -19.18 -20.14 0.81
C HIS A 259 -20.43 -20.14 -0.08
N LYS A 260 -21.48 -20.87 0.33
CA LYS A 260 -22.75 -20.91 -0.41
C LYS A 260 -23.56 -19.63 -0.25
N GLY A 261 -23.50 -19.01 0.94
CA GLY A 261 -24.04 -17.66 1.15
C GLY A 261 -23.36 -16.61 0.27
N ASP A 262 -22.03 -16.67 0.15
CA ASP A 262 -21.27 -15.79 -0.74
C ASP A 262 -21.65 -15.99 -2.21
N GLU A 263 -21.83 -17.23 -2.66
CA GLU A 263 -22.33 -17.57 -3.99
C GLU A 263 -23.73 -16.96 -4.25
N ALA A 264 -24.64 -17.11 -3.29
CA ALA A 264 -25.98 -16.52 -3.37
C ALA A 264 -25.92 -14.98 -3.52
N LEU A 265 -25.07 -14.30 -2.74
CA LEU A 265 -24.89 -12.85 -2.83
C LEU A 265 -24.32 -12.41 -4.19
N ILE A 266 -23.36 -13.16 -4.75
CA ILE A 266 -22.79 -12.90 -6.07
C ILE A 266 -23.89 -12.98 -7.13
N LEU A 267 -24.65 -14.08 -7.14
CA LEU A 267 -25.70 -14.32 -8.12
C LEU A 267 -26.82 -13.27 -8.02
N VAL A 268 -27.25 -12.92 -6.81
CA VAL A 268 -28.23 -11.83 -6.59
C VAL A 268 -27.70 -10.50 -7.10
N GLY A 269 -26.44 -10.15 -6.79
CA GLY A 269 -25.84 -8.90 -7.27
C GLY A 269 -25.78 -8.81 -8.80
N GLN A 270 -25.48 -9.91 -9.48
CA GLN A 270 -25.50 -10.01 -10.94
C GLN A 270 -26.91 -9.89 -11.50
N LEU A 271 -27.87 -10.62 -10.90
CA LEU A 271 -29.27 -10.61 -11.31
C LEU A 271 -29.88 -9.21 -11.19
N LEU A 272 -29.65 -8.52 -10.08
CA LEU A 272 -30.15 -7.16 -9.88
C LEU A 272 -29.60 -6.21 -10.96
N LYS A 273 -28.32 -6.30 -11.31
CA LYS A 273 -27.75 -5.49 -12.41
C LYS A 273 -28.42 -5.75 -13.76
N GLN A 274 -28.74 -7.01 -14.08
CA GLN A 274 -29.38 -7.38 -15.34
C GLN A 274 -30.82 -6.86 -15.44
N HIS A 275 -31.51 -6.72 -14.31
CA HIS A 275 -32.89 -6.24 -14.26
C HIS A 275 -33.03 -4.73 -14.08
N LEU A 276 -31.93 -3.97 -14.04
CA LEU A 276 -31.92 -2.52 -13.89
C LEU A 276 -31.42 -1.83 -15.16
N ARG A 277 -31.79 -0.55 -15.32
CA ARG A 277 -31.28 0.27 -16.43
C ARG A 277 -29.86 0.72 -16.13
N GLU A 278 -29.11 1.08 -17.16
CA GLU A 278 -27.75 1.62 -17.01
C GLU A 278 -27.71 2.90 -16.15
N SER A 279 -28.78 3.69 -16.17
CA SER A 279 -28.92 4.89 -15.32
C SER A 279 -29.12 4.56 -13.84
N ASP A 280 -29.68 3.40 -13.52
CA ASP A 280 -30.05 3.02 -12.16
C ASP A 280 -28.83 2.47 -11.42
N ILE A 281 -28.85 2.60 -10.09
CA ILE A 281 -27.72 2.23 -9.25
C ILE A 281 -28.14 1.10 -8.33
N VAL A 282 -27.36 0.02 -8.31
CA VAL A 282 -27.45 -1.06 -7.34
C VAL A 282 -26.17 -1.16 -6.53
N GLY A 283 -26.33 -1.32 -5.23
CA GLY A 283 -25.20 -1.59 -4.35
C GLY A 283 -25.56 -2.44 -3.15
N ARG A 284 -24.56 -3.16 -2.64
CA ARG A 284 -24.65 -3.88 -1.37
C ARG A 284 -24.60 -2.87 -0.23
N PHE A 285 -25.74 -2.73 0.47
CA PHE A 285 -25.94 -1.76 1.54
C PHE A 285 -25.53 -2.33 2.90
N GLY A 286 -25.77 -3.62 3.13
CA GLY A 286 -25.46 -4.36 4.35
C GLY A 286 -24.89 -5.75 4.05
N GLY A 287 -24.94 -6.66 5.02
CA GLY A 287 -24.46 -8.04 4.84
C GLY A 287 -25.27 -8.78 3.77
N GLU A 288 -26.58 -8.79 3.90
CA GLU A 288 -27.55 -9.45 3.00
C GLU A 288 -28.54 -8.46 2.37
N GLU A 289 -28.25 -7.16 2.50
CA GLU A 289 -29.11 -6.07 2.06
C GLU A 289 -28.54 -5.39 0.81
N PHE A 290 -29.41 -5.08 -0.15
CA PHE A 290 -29.08 -4.27 -1.31
C PHE A 290 -29.98 -3.03 -1.38
N LEU A 291 -29.42 -1.94 -1.87
CA LEU A 291 -30.14 -0.71 -2.14
C LEU A 291 -30.15 -0.46 -3.64
N LEU A 292 -31.34 -0.27 -4.18
CA LEU A 292 -31.57 0.18 -5.54
C LEU A 292 -31.96 1.66 -5.51
N LEU A 293 -31.34 2.44 -6.35
CA LEU A 293 -31.62 3.85 -6.57
C LEU A 293 -32.07 4.00 -8.03
N LEU A 294 -33.37 4.22 -8.21
CA LEU A 294 -34.03 4.25 -9.51
C LEU A 294 -34.27 5.70 -9.91
N TYR A 295 -33.63 6.16 -10.99
CA TYR A 295 -33.74 7.55 -11.44
C TYR A 295 -35.00 7.78 -12.27
N HIS A 296 -35.58 8.97 -12.19
CA HIS A 296 -36.73 9.39 -13.00
C HIS A 296 -37.91 8.41 -12.95
N THR A 297 -38.11 7.79 -11.78
CA THR A 297 -39.00 6.65 -11.61
C THR A 297 -40.16 7.02 -10.69
N THR A 298 -41.40 6.78 -11.14
CA THR A 298 -42.61 6.93 -10.31
C THR A 298 -42.74 5.77 -9.32
N LEU A 299 -43.62 5.92 -8.32
CA LEU A 299 -43.88 4.86 -7.35
C LEU A 299 -44.31 3.53 -8.00
N GLU A 300 -45.22 3.60 -8.97
CA GLU A 300 -45.71 2.44 -9.70
C GLU A 300 -44.59 1.76 -10.52
N GLN A 301 -43.74 2.55 -11.18
CA GLN A 301 -42.59 2.02 -11.92
C GLN A 301 -41.54 1.39 -11.00
N ALA A 302 -41.32 1.97 -9.82
CA ALA A 302 -40.46 1.41 -8.79
C ALA A 302 -41.00 0.06 -8.30
N HIS A 303 -42.30 -0.01 -8.06
CA HIS A 303 -42.99 -1.25 -7.67
C HIS A 303 -42.84 -2.34 -8.73
N HIS A 304 -43.10 -2.03 -10.00
CA HIS A 304 -42.89 -2.99 -11.09
C HIS A 304 -41.44 -3.47 -11.21
N THR A 305 -40.47 -2.57 -11.02
CA THR A 305 -39.05 -2.93 -11.06
C THR A 305 -38.67 -3.82 -9.88
N ALA A 306 -39.13 -3.50 -8.68
CA ALA A 306 -38.91 -4.31 -7.49
C ALA A 306 -39.56 -5.70 -7.61
N GLU A 307 -40.79 -5.78 -8.11
CA GLU A 307 -41.50 -7.06 -8.28
C GLU A 307 -40.82 -7.94 -9.32
N ARG A 308 -40.30 -7.35 -10.41
CA ARG A 308 -39.47 -8.08 -11.38
C ARG A 308 -38.21 -8.64 -10.74
N CYS A 309 -37.52 -7.85 -9.91
CA CYS A 309 -36.33 -8.31 -9.19
C CYS A 309 -36.69 -9.41 -8.19
N ARG A 310 -37.78 -9.25 -7.44
CA ARG A 310 -38.27 -10.24 -6.47
C ARG A 310 -38.55 -11.59 -7.12
N ALA A 311 -39.35 -11.61 -8.18
CA ALA A 311 -39.67 -12.82 -8.93
C ALA A 311 -38.40 -13.47 -9.52
N ALA A 312 -37.46 -12.67 -10.02
CA ALA A 312 -36.21 -13.17 -10.55
C ALA A 312 -35.32 -13.81 -9.45
N ILE A 313 -35.25 -13.24 -8.24
CA ILE A 313 -34.56 -13.86 -7.10
C ILE A 313 -35.23 -15.17 -6.69
N GLU A 314 -36.56 -15.22 -6.62
CA GLU A 314 -37.31 -16.45 -6.29
C GLU A 314 -37.08 -17.58 -7.31
N HIS A 315 -36.85 -17.24 -8.57
CA HIS A 315 -36.52 -18.18 -9.63
C HIS A 315 -35.02 -18.40 -9.82
N LEU A 316 -34.16 -17.83 -8.96
CA LEU A 316 -32.72 -18.03 -9.04
C LEU A 316 -32.38 -19.52 -8.88
N GLU A 317 -31.48 -19.98 -9.72
CA GLU A 317 -30.92 -21.33 -9.67
C GLU A 317 -29.68 -21.31 -8.77
N LEU A 318 -29.89 -21.64 -7.50
CA LEU A 318 -28.84 -21.89 -6.52
C LEU A 318 -28.92 -23.36 -6.11
N TRP A 319 -27.81 -24.07 -6.25
CA TRP A 319 -27.74 -25.52 -6.02
C TRP A 319 -26.74 -25.83 -4.91
N ASP A 320 -27.11 -26.79 -4.06
CA ASP A 320 -26.19 -27.36 -3.09
C ASP A 320 -25.27 -28.40 -3.73
N ASP A 321 -24.21 -28.79 -3.04
CA ASP A 321 -23.20 -29.71 -3.55
C ASP A 321 -23.76 -31.13 -3.81
N ASP A 322 -24.88 -31.46 -3.16
CA ASP A 322 -25.64 -32.71 -3.38
C ASP A 322 -26.63 -32.65 -4.56
N GLY A 323 -26.71 -31.50 -5.25
CA GLY A 323 -27.59 -31.26 -6.38
C GLY A 323 -29.01 -30.85 -6.02
N SER A 324 -29.32 -30.61 -4.75
CA SER A 324 -30.61 -30.07 -4.32
C SER A 324 -30.72 -28.56 -4.58
N ARG A 325 -31.92 -28.08 -4.92
CA ARG A 325 -32.16 -26.64 -5.14
C ARG A 325 -32.32 -25.92 -3.80
N ILE A 326 -31.53 -24.88 -3.59
CA ILE A 326 -31.66 -23.99 -2.43
C ILE A 326 -32.66 -22.90 -2.77
N ALA A 327 -33.77 -22.84 -2.02
CA ALA A 327 -34.76 -21.78 -2.17
C ALA A 327 -34.24 -20.48 -1.56
N LEU A 328 -34.22 -19.41 -2.35
CA LEU A 328 -33.85 -18.06 -1.92
C LEU A 328 -34.94 -17.08 -2.36
N THR A 329 -35.43 -16.27 -1.43
CA THR A 329 -36.36 -15.17 -1.73
C THR A 329 -35.83 -13.87 -1.11
N ALA A 330 -36.44 -12.75 -1.46
CA ALA A 330 -36.11 -11.47 -0.86
C ALA A 330 -37.37 -10.65 -0.61
N SER A 331 -37.35 -9.88 0.47
CA SER A 331 -38.38 -8.89 0.78
C SER A 331 -37.89 -7.51 0.36
N PHE A 332 -38.82 -6.64 -0.06
CA PHE A 332 -38.50 -5.33 -0.62
C PHE A 332 -39.35 -4.24 0.04
N GLY A 333 -38.73 -3.11 0.37
CA GLY A 333 -39.37 -1.90 0.83
C GLY A 333 -39.08 -0.73 -0.10
N ILE A 334 -40.14 -0.03 -0.52
CA ILE A 334 -40.05 1.08 -1.49
C ILE A 334 -40.38 2.40 -0.81
N SER A 335 -39.58 3.42 -1.11
CA SER A 335 -39.93 4.82 -0.88
C SER A 335 -39.62 5.67 -2.11
N THR A 336 -40.34 6.77 -2.28
CA THR A 336 -40.16 7.68 -3.42
C THR A 336 -39.86 9.07 -2.94
N ALA A 337 -38.98 9.76 -3.66
CA ALA A 337 -38.61 11.13 -3.35
C ALA A 337 -39.81 12.07 -3.43
N GLN A 338 -40.10 12.70 -2.30
CA GLN A 338 -41.08 13.77 -2.18
C GLN A 338 -40.40 14.94 -1.46
N PHE A 339 -40.32 16.11 -2.09
CA PHE A 339 -39.79 17.29 -1.42
C PHE A 339 -40.70 17.65 -0.22
N PRO A 340 -40.16 17.98 0.97
CA PRO A 340 -38.76 18.29 1.29
C PRO A 340 -37.93 17.13 1.90
N LEU A 341 -38.33 15.86 1.73
CA LEU A 341 -37.64 14.73 2.36
C LEU A 341 -36.19 14.58 1.88
N THR A 342 -35.31 14.28 2.83
CA THR A 342 -33.91 13.94 2.60
C THR A 342 -33.75 12.47 2.20
N PRO A 343 -32.68 12.08 1.50
CA PRO A 343 -32.41 10.67 1.18
C PRO A 343 -32.37 9.77 2.41
N PHE A 344 -31.87 10.28 3.55
CA PHE A 344 -31.86 9.55 4.82
C PHE A 344 -33.28 9.24 5.30
N GLN A 345 -34.20 10.21 5.24
CA GLN A 345 -35.61 9.99 5.60
C GLN A 345 -36.29 9.00 4.66
N LEU A 346 -36.00 9.07 3.36
CA LEU A 346 -36.52 8.11 2.38
C LEU A 346 -36.00 6.70 2.64
N LEU A 347 -34.73 6.56 3.02
CA LEU A 347 -34.17 5.26 3.40
C LEU A 347 -34.87 4.70 4.64
N THR A 348 -35.15 5.53 5.65
CA THR A 348 -35.95 5.12 6.81
C THR A 348 -37.38 4.70 6.43
N GLN A 349 -37.99 5.34 5.42
CA GLN A 349 -39.29 4.94 4.91
C GLN A 349 -39.23 3.59 4.19
N ALA A 350 -38.22 3.36 3.35
CA ALA A 350 -37.99 2.09 2.68
C ALA A 350 -37.74 0.96 3.69
N ASP A 351 -36.96 1.22 4.74
CA ASP A 351 -36.72 0.28 5.83
C ASP A 351 -38.00 -0.12 6.58
N LYS A 352 -38.88 0.85 6.90
CA LYS A 352 -40.20 0.57 7.48
C LYS A 352 -41.07 -0.31 6.57
N ALA A 353 -41.07 -0.02 5.26
CA ALA A 353 -41.81 -0.82 4.29
C ALA A 353 -41.22 -2.24 4.18
N LEU A 354 -39.89 -2.38 4.17
CA LEU A 354 -39.21 -3.67 4.16
C LEU A 354 -39.55 -4.50 5.41
N TYR A 355 -39.58 -3.86 6.57
CA TYR A 355 -40.03 -4.49 7.81
C TYR A 355 -41.46 -5.01 7.70
N SER A 356 -42.39 -4.21 7.13
CA SER A 356 -43.76 -4.64 6.87
C SER A 356 -43.82 -5.85 5.92
N ALA A 357 -43.03 -5.86 4.84
CA ALA A 357 -42.95 -7.02 3.93
C ALA A 357 -42.49 -8.29 4.66
N LYS A 358 -41.47 -8.18 5.51
CA LYS A 358 -40.99 -9.31 6.32
C LYS A 358 -42.03 -9.79 7.33
N ALA A 359 -42.77 -8.87 7.95
CA ALA A 359 -43.83 -9.19 8.91
C ALA A 359 -45.07 -9.83 8.24
N SER A 360 -45.36 -9.47 6.99
CA SER A 360 -46.49 -9.98 6.20
C SER A 360 -46.19 -11.31 5.48
N GLY A 361 -45.14 -12.03 5.88
CA GLY A 361 -44.84 -13.36 5.36
C GLY A 361 -43.67 -13.43 4.39
N ARG A 362 -42.88 -12.35 4.22
CA ARG A 362 -41.69 -12.29 3.36
C ARG A 362 -41.98 -12.51 1.87
N ASN A 363 -40.95 -12.53 1.03
CA ASN A 363 -41.07 -12.70 -0.43
C ASN A 363 -42.11 -11.77 -1.06
N GLN A 364 -42.08 -10.49 -0.66
CA GLN A 364 -43.09 -9.49 -1.04
C GLN A 364 -42.46 -8.11 -1.21
N VAL A 365 -43.12 -7.28 -2.01
CA VAL A 365 -42.78 -5.87 -2.19
C VAL A 365 -43.81 -5.02 -1.44
N HIS A 366 -43.34 -4.19 -0.51
CA HIS A 366 -44.19 -3.24 0.20
C HIS A 366 -43.77 -1.80 -0.12
N ILE A 367 -44.77 -0.93 -0.21
CA ILE A 367 -44.57 0.50 -0.41
C ILE A 367 -44.77 1.21 0.93
N PHE A 368 -43.91 2.16 1.25
CA PHE A 368 -44.15 3.04 2.39
C PHE A 368 -45.41 3.89 2.15
N GLN A 369 -46.43 3.68 2.97
CA GLN A 369 -47.60 4.54 3.04
C GLN A 369 -47.49 5.39 4.31
N ALA A 370 -47.48 6.72 4.16
CA ALA A 370 -47.67 7.58 5.32
C ALA A 370 -49.08 7.30 5.86
N GLN A 371 -49.18 6.88 7.13
CA GLN A 371 -50.49 6.83 7.80
C GLN A 371 -51.07 8.24 7.77
N THR A 372 -52.09 8.46 6.94
CA THR A 372 -53.00 9.57 7.12
C THR A 372 -53.70 9.32 8.45
N GLU A 373 -53.36 10.09 9.48
CA GLU A 373 -54.19 10.23 10.67
C GLU A 373 -55.60 10.61 10.18
N ASN A 374 -56.53 9.67 10.28
CA ASN A 374 -57.94 9.94 10.04
C ASN A 374 -58.35 11.04 11.01
N ALA A 375 -58.69 12.21 10.47
CA ALA A 375 -59.46 13.22 11.16
C ALA A 375 -60.71 12.54 11.72
N VAL A 376 -60.78 12.42 13.05
CA VAL A 376 -62.00 12.04 13.76
C VAL A 376 -63.08 13.04 13.34
N PRO A 377 -64.23 12.60 12.78
CA PRO A 377 -65.34 13.51 12.58
C PRO A 377 -65.82 13.96 13.95
N ALA A 378 -65.78 15.26 14.21
CA ALA A 378 -66.49 15.84 15.34
C ALA A 378 -68.00 15.60 15.12
N ASN A 379 -68.58 14.72 15.93
CA ASN A 379 -70.02 14.61 16.12
C ASN A 379 -70.48 15.64 17.14
#